data_AF-A0A538DAN7-F1
#
_entry.id   AF-A0A538DAN7-F1
#
_cell.length_a   1.000
_cell.length_b   1.000
_cell.length_c   1.000
_cell.angle_alpha   90.00
_cell.angle_beta   90.00
_cell.angle_gamma   90.00
#
_symmetry.space_group_name_H-M   'P 1'
#
loop_
_entity.id
_entity.type
_entity.pdbx_description
1 polymer ?
#
loop_
_entity_poly.entity_id
_entity_poly.type
_entity_poly.pdbx_seq_one_letter_code
_entity_poly.pdbx_strand_id
1 'polypeptide(L)'
;MTLDLTIMDDVRDEVARAGILVQIGFQRRFDAGYEAARDAVASGAVGRILVMRAATHDPVSPPAEYIAASGGIFADLHIHDFDAVRFVSGEEITEVYADGAALAVDGRARRCRRLGRRSAPVGRRARDPLRDPPRPARLRRAPRGSAVR
;
A
#
# COMPACT_ATOMS: atom_id res chain seq x y z
N MET A 1 14.22 -8.28 7.91
CA MET A 1 13.29 -7.12 7.85
C MET A 1 13.72 -6.17 8.95
N THR A 2 14.15 -4.95 8.61
CA THR A 2 14.41 -3.92 9.63
C THR A 2 13.14 -3.10 9.86
N LEU A 3 12.99 -2.55 11.07
CA LEU A 3 11.92 -1.61 11.43
C LEU A 3 12.42 -0.16 11.46
N ASP A 4 13.68 0.03 11.10
CA ASP A 4 14.36 1.33 11.03
C ASP A 4 14.39 1.82 9.58
N LEU A 5 13.81 3.00 9.36
CA LEU A 5 13.72 3.60 8.03
C LEU A 5 15.08 4.06 7.48
N THR A 6 16.00 4.49 8.35
CA THR A 6 17.34 4.89 7.95
C THR A 6 18.12 3.67 7.45
N ILE A 7 18.02 2.53 8.15
CA ILE A 7 18.62 1.28 7.67
C ILE A 7 17.99 0.85 6.33
N MET A 8 16.67 1.05 6.14
CA MET A 8 16.05 0.76 4.84
C MET A 8 16.54 1.65 3.71
N ASP A 9 16.77 2.94 3.96
CA ASP A 9 17.34 3.86 2.99
C ASP A 9 18.76 3.40 2.58
N ASP A 10 19.59 3.01 3.55
CA ASP A 10 20.94 2.49 3.29
C ASP A 10 20.91 1.20 2.45
N VAL A 11 20.01 0.25 2.79
CA VAL A 11 19.84 -1.00 2.03
C VAL A 11 19.37 -0.72 0.61
N ARG A 12 18.40 0.18 0.42
CA ARG A 12 17.93 0.58 -0.91
C ARG A 12 19.09 1.12 -1.76
N ASP A 13 19.89 2.01 -1.18
CA ASP A 13 20.98 2.69 -1.89
C ASP A 13 22.11 1.70 -2.23
N GLU A 14 22.42 0.75 -1.36
CA GLU A 14 23.40 -0.30 -1.63
C GLU A 14 22.93 -1.27 -2.71
N VAL A 15 21.66 -1.70 -2.68
CA VAL A 15 21.09 -2.54 -3.74
C VAL A 15 21.14 -1.84 -5.10
N ALA A 16 20.85 -0.54 -5.13
CA ALA A 16 20.94 0.26 -6.34
C ALA A 16 22.39 0.34 -6.87
N ARG A 17 23.38 0.50 -5.98
CA ARG A 17 24.81 0.48 -6.36
C ARG A 17 25.27 -0.88 -6.88
N ALA A 18 24.83 -1.96 -6.24
CA ALA A 18 25.20 -3.31 -6.61
C ALA A 18 24.59 -3.77 -7.95
N GLY A 19 23.52 -3.11 -8.42
CA GLY A 19 22.88 -3.42 -9.70
C GLY A 19 22.20 -4.79 -9.70
N ILE A 20 21.82 -5.31 -8.53
CA ILE A 20 21.19 -6.62 -8.37
C ILE A 20 19.67 -6.49 -8.30
N LEU A 21 18.97 -7.55 -8.70
CA LEU A 21 17.53 -7.64 -8.49
C LEU A 21 17.24 -8.05 -7.04
N VAL A 22 16.37 -7.30 -6.37
CA VAL A 22 15.85 -7.63 -5.04
C VAL A 22 14.33 -7.70 -5.09
N GLN A 23 13.79 -8.84 -4.66
CA GLN A 23 12.35 -9.04 -4.51
C GLN A 23 11.98 -9.00 -3.03
N ILE A 24 11.06 -8.11 -2.66
CA ILE A 24 10.47 -8.10 -1.32
C ILE A 24 9.42 -9.20 -1.24
N GLY A 25 9.46 -9.99 -0.16
CA GLY A 25 8.64 -11.18 0.05
C GLY A 25 7.17 -10.89 0.39
N PHE A 26 6.45 -10.12 -0.42
CA PHE A 26 5.00 -9.95 -0.30
C PHE A 26 4.27 -11.04 -1.08
N GLN A 27 4.19 -12.24 -0.49
CA GLN A 27 3.67 -13.45 -1.14
C GLN A 27 2.21 -13.33 -1.61
N ARG A 28 1.40 -12.47 -0.96
CA ARG A 28 -0.02 -12.29 -1.32
C ARG A 28 -0.21 -11.75 -2.73
N ARG A 29 0.80 -11.09 -3.30
CA ARG A 29 0.76 -10.63 -4.70
C ARG A 29 0.71 -11.76 -5.73
N PHE A 30 1.06 -12.98 -5.31
CA PHE A 30 1.08 -14.18 -6.15
C PHE A 30 -0.07 -15.15 -5.81
N ASP A 31 -0.97 -14.75 -4.91
CA ASP A 31 -2.22 -15.49 -4.68
C ASP A 31 -3.21 -15.17 -5.80
N ALA A 32 -3.84 -16.20 -6.35
CA ALA A 32 -4.74 -16.07 -7.50
C ALA A 32 -5.93 -15.15 -7.24
N GLY A 33 -6.40 -15.04 -5.99
CA GLY A 33 -7.48 -14.15 -5.61
C GLY A 33 -7.05 -12.68 -5.68
N TYR A 34 -5.85 -12.35 -5.19
CA TYR A 34 -5.30 -10.99 -5.27
C TYR A 34 -4.95 -10.60 -6.71
N GLU A 35 -4.40 -11.52 -7.51
CA GLU A 35 -4.15 -11.28 -8.94
C GLU A 35 -5.46 -10.99 -9.68
N ALA A 36 -6.50 -11.81 -9.48
CA ALA A 36 -7.81 -11.59 -10.08
C ALA A 36 -8.44 -10.26 -9.65
N ALA A 37 -8.32 -9.89 -8.37
CA ALA A 37 -8.80 -8.61 -7.87
C ALA A 37 -8.08 -7.43 -8.52
N ARG A 38 -6.75 -7.48 -8.60
CA ARG A 38 -5.94 -6.46 -9.29
C ARG A 38 -6.34 -6.33 -10.76
N ASP A 39 -6.49 -7.44 -11.47
CA ASP A 39 -6.84 -7.44 -12.89
C ASP A 39 -8.25 -6.88 -13.13
N ALA A 40 -9.20 -7.20 -12.24
CA ALA A 40 -10.56 -6.64 -12.29
C ALA A 40 -10.57 -5.12 -12.08
N VAL A 41 -9.73 -4.60 -11.17
CA VAL A 41 -9.54 -3.15 -10.97
C VAL A 41 -8.86 -2.52 -12.17
N ALA A 42 -7.74 -3.07 -12.61
CA ALA A 42 -6.92 -2.52 -13.70
C ALA A 42 -7.65 -2.52 -15.05
N SER A 43 -8.50 -3.51 -15.30
CA SER A 43 -9.35 -3.57 -16.51
C SER A 43 -10.57 -2.66 -16.46
N GLY A 44 -10.92 -2.12 -15.29
CA GLY A 44 -12.13 -1.35 -15.08
C GLY A 44 -13.41 -2.19 -14.97
N ALA A 45 -13.31 -3.52 -14.87
CA ALA A 45 -14.46 -4.42 -14.79
C ALA A 45 -15.37 -4.15 -13.57
N VAL A 46 -14.79 -3.60 -12.50
CA VAL A 46 -15.51 -3.21 -11.27
C VAL A 46 -15.87 -1.72 -11.21
N GLY A 47 -15.63 -0.99 -12.31
CA GLY A 47 -15.86 0.46 -12.39
C GLY A 47 -14.95 1.26 -11.46
N ARG A 48 -15.44 2.40 -10.98
CA ARG A 48 -14.70 3.26 -10.05
C ARG A 48 -14.73 2.67 -8.64
N ILE A 49 -13.55 2.41 -8.07
CA ILE A 49 -13.41 2.03 -6.66
C ILE A 49 -13.79 3.21 -5.76
N LEU A 50 -14.75 2.99 -4.87
CA LEU A 50 -15.14 3.93 -3.84
C LEU A 50 -14.66 3.50 -2.45
N VAL A 51 -14.66 2.20 -2.19
CA VAL A 51 -14.25 1.60 -0.92
C VAL A 51 -13.55 0.28 -1.22
N MET A 52 -12.42 0.06 -0.56
CA MET A 52 -11.75 -1.23 -0.50
C MET A 52 -11.71 -1.69 0.96
N ARG A 53 -11.92 -2.99 1.20
CA ARG A 53 -11.86 -3.58 2.52
C ARG A 53 -10.89 -4.75 2.51
N ALA A 54 -9.82 -4.63 3.31
CA ALA A 54 -8.94 -5.74 3.64
C ALA A 54 -9.26 -6.23 5.05
N ALA A 55 -9.20 -7.55 5.27
CA ALA A 55 -9.47 -8.17 6.56
C ALA A 55 -8.55 -9.38 6.75
N THR A 56 -7.49 -9.20 7.52
CA THR A 56 -6.55 -10.27 7.90
C THR A 56 -6.75 -10.66 9.35
N HIS A 57 -6.87 -11.96 9.62
CA HIS A 57 -6.95 -12.51 10.97
C HIS A 57 -6.12 -13.78 11.03
N ASP A 58 -5.13 -13.81 11.93
CA ASP A 58 -4.39 -15.04 12.21
C ASP A 58 -5.22 -15.95 13.11
N PRO A 59 -5.13 -17.28 12.93
CA PRO A 59 -5.87 -18.23 13.73
C PRO A 59 -5.43 -18.21 15.21
N VAL A 60 -4.17 -17.88 15.48
CA VAL A 60 -3.57 -17.85 16.82
C VAL A 60 -2.57 -16.70 16.90
N SER A 61 -2.52 -16.01 18.04
CA SER A 61 -1.49 -14.99 18.28
C SER A 61 -0.10 -15.62 18.43
N PRO A 62 0.96 -14.95 17.96
CA PRO A 62 2.33 -15.43 18.14
C PRO A 62 2.75 -15.38 19.63
N PRO A 63 3.84 -16.07 20.01
CA PRO A 63 4.40 -16.01 21.36
C PRO A 63 4.68 -14.57 21.83
N ALA A 64 4.60 -14.34 23.14
CA ALA A 64 4.73 -12.99 23.71
C ALA A 64 6.10 -12.35 23.44
N GLU A 65 7.17 -13.14 23.44
CA GLU A 65 8.52 -12.67 23.10
C GLU A 65 8.62 -12.18 21.66
N TYR A 66 7.91 -12.81 20.73
CA TYR A 66 7.84 -12.36 19.34
C TYR A 66 7.09 -11.04 19.23
N ILE A 67 5.91 -10.95 19.88
CA ILE A 67 5.09 -9.72 19.88
C ILE A 67 5.92 -8.53 20.37
N ALA A 68 6.70 -8.70 21.45
CA ALA A 68 7.54 -7.65 22.02
C ALA A 68 8.59 -7.09 21.04
N ALA A 69 9.10 -7.92 20.12
CA ALA A 69 10.12 -7.54 19.13
C ALA A 69 9.55 -7.22 17.72
N SER A 70 8.28 -7.57 17.46
CA SER A 70 7.65 -7.53 16.13
C SER A 70 7.51 -6.14 15.49
N GLY A 71 7.61 -5.06 16.28
CA GLY A 71 7.22 -3.71 15.84
C GLY A 71 5.73 -3.42 15.93
N GLY A 72 4.94 -4.39 16.42
CA GLY A 72 3.50 -4.27 16.63
C GLY A 72 2.67 -4.66 15.40
N ILE A 73 1.35 -4.78 15.60
CA ILE A 73 0.41 -5.38 14.64
C ILE A 73 0.44 -4.74 13.23
N PHE A 74 0.77 -3.45 13.14
CA PHE A 74 0.81 -2.75 11.85
C PHE A 74 2.07 -3.05 11.03
N ALA A 75 3.20 -3.28 11.71
CA ALA A 75 4.46 -3.61 11.06
C ALA A 75 4.60 -5.10 10.78
N ASP A 76 3.96 -5.94 11.60
CA ASP A 76 4.09 -7.40 11.53
C ASP A 76 2.99 -8.05 10.69
N LEU A 77 1.71 -7.73 10.97
CA LEU A 77 0.56 -8.36 10.32
C LEU A 77 0.00 -7.50 9.17
N HIS A 78 -0.42 -6.27 9.49
CA HIS A 78 -1.09 -5.40 8.51
C HIS A 78 -0.14 -4.76 7.48
N ILE A 79 1.18 -4.96 7.59
CA ILE A 79 2.12 -4.60 6.53
C ILE A 79 1.74 -5.26 5.20
N HIS A 80 1.24 -6.50 5.25
CA HIS A 80 0.76 -7.22 4.09
C HIS A 80 -0.57 -6.66 3.54
N ASP A 81 -1.40 -6.05 4.39
CA ASP A 81 -2.63 -5.40 3.94
C ASP A 81 -2.34 -4.05 3.27
N PHE A 82 -1.40 -3.27 3.83
CA PHE A 82 -0.94 -2.03 3.18
C PHE A 82 -0.32 -2.31 1.81
N ASP A 83 0.48 -3.37 1.70
CA ASP A 83 1.03 -3.81 0.42
C ASP A 83 -0.06 -4.26 -0.57
N ALA A 84 -0.97 -5.14 -0.12
CA ALA A 84 -2.01 -5.70 -0.97
C ALA A 84 -3.00 -4.63 -1.47
N VAL A 85 -3.37 -3.65 -0.63
CA VAL A 85 -4.23 -2.54 -1.04
C VAL A 85 -3.59 -1.75 -2.17
N ARG A 86 -2.30 -1.39 -2.05
CA ARG A 86 -1.55 -0.69 -3.11
C ARG A 86 -1.42 -1.54 -4.38
N PHE A 87 -1.17 -2.83 -4.23
CA PHE A 87 -1.05 -3.77 -5.35
C PHE A 87 -2.35 -3.90 -6.14
N VAL A 88 -3.49 -4.04 -5.45
CA VAL A 88 -4.81 -4.21 -6.08
C VAL A 88 -5.35 -2.89 -6.62
N SER A 89 -5.21 -1.79 -5.90
CA SER A 89 -5.70 -0.48 -6.36
C SER A 89 -4.86 0.11 -7.49
N GLY A 90 -3.55 -0.16 -7.49
CA GLY A 90 -2.59 0.57 -8.32
C GLY A 90 -2.39 2.02 -7.87
N GLU A 91 -2.85 2.40 -6.67
CA GLU A 91 -2.81 3.75 -6.12
C GLU A 91 -1.99 3.82 -4.83
N GLU A 92 -1.41 5.00 -4.58
CA GLU A 92 -0.65 5.27 -3.36
C GLU A 92 -1.55 5.77 -2.21
N ILE A 93 -1.28 5.26 -1.00
CA ILE A 93 -1.99 5.69 0.21
C ILE A 93 -1.44 7.06 0.63
N THR A 94 -2.30 8.06 0.74
CA THR A 94 -1.90 9.44 1.09
C THR A 94 -2.25 9.83 2.53
N GLU A 95 -3.18 9.12 3.17
CA GLU A 95 -3.59 9.38 4.55
C GLU A 95 -3.99 8.07 5.23
N VAL A 96 -3.67 7.94 6.52
CA VAL A 96 -3.98 6.75 7.32
C VAL A 96 -4.55 7.20 8.66
N TYR A 97 -5.60 6.51 9.09
CA TYR A 97 -6.11 6.55 10.46
C TYR A 97 -6.11 5.13 11.03
N ALA A 98 -5.72 4.99 12.30
CA ALA A 98 -5.69 3.71 12.99
C ALA A 98 -6.21 3.85 14.43
N ASP A 99 -6.94 2.83 14.87
CA ASP A 99 -7.32 2.59 16.25
C ASP A 99 -7.17 1.09 16.55
N GLY A 100 -7.01 0.73 17.82
CA GLY A 100 -6.75 -0.65 18.21
C GLY A 100 -7.05 -0.93 19.68
N ALA A 101 -7.39 -2.19 19.95
CA ALA A 101 -7.67 -2.68 21.30
C ALA A 101 -7.02 -4.05 21.53
N ALA A 102 -6.56 -4.28 22.76
CA ALA A 102 -6.12 -5.60 23.21
C ALA A 102 -7.28 -6.26 23.95
N LEU A 103 -7.99 -7.16 23.27
CA LEU A 103 -9.10 -7.92 23.84
C LEU A 103 -8.55 -9.28 24.29
N ALA A 104 -8.51 -9.52 25.60
CA ALA A 104 -8.06 -10.81 26.11
C ALA A 104 -9.13 -11.88 25.86
N VAL A 105 -8.77 -12.98 25.21
CA VAL A 105 -9.67 -14.11 24.98
C VAL A 105 -9.87 -14.95 26.26
N ASP A 106 -8.97 -14.82 27.25
CA ASP A 106 -8.95 -15.60 28.50
C ASP A 106 -9.20 -14.78 29.78
N GLY A 107 -9.99 -13.70 29.72
CA GLY A 107 -10.39 -12.93 30.91
C GLY A 107 -9.29 -12.10 31.60
N ARG A 108 -8.03 -12.18 31.13
CA ARG A 108 -6.91 -11.32 31.56
C ARG A 108 -6.85 -10.00 30.80
N ALA A 109 -8.00 -9.37 30.56
CA ALA A 109 -8.07 -8.06 29.93
C ALA A 109 -7.50 -7.02 30.90
N ARG A 110 -6.21 -6.70 30.78
CA ARG A 110 -5.68 -5.46 31.36
C ARG A 110 -6.42 -4.32 30.67
N ARG A 111 -7.14 -3.52 31.47
CA ARG A 111 -7.94 -2.35 31.07
C ARG A 111 -7.37 -1.67 29.83
N CYS A 112 -8.09 -1.75 28.72
CA CYS A 112 -7.70 -1.14 27.44
C CYS A 112 -7.44 0.35 27.66
N ARG A 113 -6.18 0.78 27.65
CA ARG A 113 -5.85 2.21 27.66
C ARG A 113 -6.03 2.70 26.23
N ARG A 114 -6.93 3.66 26.02
CA ARG A 114 -7.01 4.40 24.74
C ARG A 114 -5.62 4.99 24.46
N LEU A 115 -4.96 4.51 23.43
CA LEU A 115 -3.75 5.16 22.92
C LEU A 115 -4.20 6.48 22.27
N GLY A 116 -3.64 7.60 22.74
CA GLY A 116 -4.03 8.94 22.30
C GLY A 116 -3.80 9.12 20.79
N ARG A 117 -4.68 9.93 20.17
CA ARG A 117 -4.59 10.30 18.74
C ARG A 117 -3.22 10.91 18.44
N ARG A 118 -2.48 10.31 17.49
CA ARG A 118 -1.30 10.92 16.88
C ARG A 118 -1.54 11.03 15.38
N SER A 119 -1.75 12.25 14.90
CA SER A 119 -1.77 12.58 13.48
C SER A 119 -0.39 13.10 13.10
N ALA A 120 0.26 12.46 12.12
CA ALA A 120 1.46 12.99 11.49
C ALA A 120 1.06 13.87 10.29
N PRO A 121 1.69 15.04 10.06
CA PRO A 121 1.42 15.84 8.87
C PRO A 121 2.05 15.17 7.65
N VAL A 122 1.24 14.85 6.64
CA VAL A 122 1.73 14.33 5.36
C VAL A 122 2.18 15.49 4.47
N GLY A 123 3.37 15.33 3.87
CA GLY A 123 3.97 16.26 2.92
C GLY A 123 3.10 16.51 1.67
N ARG A 124 3.51 17.52 0.90
CA ARG A 124 2.76 18.18 -0.20
C ARG A 124 1.77 17.29 -0.95
N ARG A 125 0.51 17.77 -1.02
CA ARG A 125 -0.62 17.18 -1.76
C ARG A 125 -0.22 16.75 -3.18
N ALA A 126 -0.46 15.49 -3.50
CA ALA A 126 -0.47 15.01 -4.87
C ALA A 126 -1.54 15.77 -5.68
N ARG A 127 -1.29 15.98 -6.98
CA ARG A 127 -2.25 16.64 -7.89
C ARG A 127 -3.54 15.83 -7.94
N ASP A 128 -4.67 16.51 -7.72
CA ASP A 128 -6.01 15.94 -7.83
C ASP A 128 -6.43 15.90 -9.32
N PRO A 129 -6.53 14.71 -9.94
CA PRO A 129 -6.89 14.57 -11.35
C PRO A 129 -8.32 15.05 -11.66
N LEU A 130 -9.19 15.18 -10.65
CA LEU A 130 -10.53 15.75 -10.80
C LEU A 130 -10.51 17.28 -10.85
N ARG A 131 -9.50 17.91 -10.24
CA ARG A 131 -9.36 19.38 -10.21
C ARG A 131 -8.54 19.92 -11.37
N ASP A 132 -7.56 19.15 -11.87
CA ASP A 132 -6.65 19.54 -12.96
C ASP A 132 -6.51 18.42 -14.00
N PRO A 133 -7.49 18.24 -14.91
CA PRO A 133 -7.37 17.24 -15.97
C PRO A 133 -6.25 17.60 -16.96
N PRO A 134 -5.52 16.61 -17.50
CA PRO A 134 -4.47 16.86 -18.49
C PRO A 134 -5.06 17.49 -19.76
N ARG A 135 -4.38 18.52 -20.28
CA ARG A 135 -4.81 19.19 -21.53
C ARG A 135 -4.79 18.16 -22.68
N PRO A 136 -5.84 18.13 -23.52
CA PRO A 136 -5.86 17.22 -24.66
C PRO A 136 -4.70 17.55 -25.61
N ALA A 137 -4.02 16.51 -26.08
CA ALA A 137 -2.93 16.63 -27.04
C ALA A 137 -3.46 17.32 -28.31
N ARG A 138 -2.83 18.44 -28.71
CA ARG A 138 -3.13 19.08 -29.99
C ARG A 138 -2.68 18.15 -31.11
N LEU A 139 -3.64 17.51 -31.78
CA LEU A 139 -3.42 16.82 -33.05
C LEU A 139 -2.78 17.80 -34.04
N ARG A 140 -1.48 17.61 -34.32
CA ARG A 140 -0.81 18.31 -35.42
C ARG A 140 -1.46 17.81 -36.71
N ARG A 141 -2.17 18.69 -37.42
CA ARG A 141 -2.66 18.38 -38.77
C ARG A 141 -1.46 18.09 -39.68
N ALA A 142 -1.46 16.92 -40.30
CA ALA A 142 -0.48 16.58 -41.33
C ALA A 142 -0.60 17.56 -42.51
N PRO A 143 0.51 17.98 -43.14
CA PRO A 143 0.48 18.82 -44.32
C PRO A 143 -0.18 18.06 -45.48
N ARG A 144 -1.12 18.71 -46.15
CA ARG A 144 -1.76 18.18 -47.37
C ARG A 144 -0.71 18.14 -48.48
N GLY A 145 -0.33 16.94 -48.90
CA GLY A 145 0.53 16.74 -50.07
C GLY A 145 -0.13 17.30 -51.32
N SER A 146 0.61 18.11 -52.07
CA SER A 146 0.24 18.61 -53.39
C SER A 146 0.21 17.46 -54.38
N ALA A 147 -0.92 17.28 -55.07
CA ALA A 147 -0.98 16.48 -56.28
C ALA A 147 -0.04 17.08 -57.34
N VAL A 148 0.92 16.29 -57.80
CA VAL A 148 1.65 16.52 -59.05
C VAL A 148 1.15 15.50 -60.06
N ARG A 149 1.02 15.98 -61.29
CA ARG A 149 0.41 15.40 -62.49
C ARG A 149 0.98 14.05 -62.90
#